data_AF-A0A965JT29-F1
#
_entry.id   AF-A0A965JT29-F1
#
_cell.length_a   1.000
_cell.length_b   1.000
_cell.length_c   1.000
_cell.angle_alpha   90.00
_cell.angle_beta   90.00
_cell.angle_gamma   90.00
#
_symmetry.space_group_name_H-M   'P 1'
#
loop_
_entity.id
_entity.type
_entity.pdbx_description
1 polymer ?
#
loop_
_entity_poly.entity_id
_entity_poly.type
_entity_poly.pdbx_seq_one_letter_code
_entity_poly.pdbx_strand_id
1 'polypeptide(L)' 'FTEGIRDYITKYNAYLQQQIGNPEGEDLPNKKYYDPRKYIRLGQETFMIRLEQAFGDLNNINTLS' A
#
# COMPACT_ATOMS: atom_id res chain seq x y z
N PHE A 1 -5.30 6.35 -3.57
CA PHE A 1 -3.83 6.22 -3.60
C PHE A 1 -3.21 6.35 -2.22
N THR A 2 -3.40 7.47 -1.52
CA THR A 2 -2.77 7.68 -0.20
C THR A 2 -3.32 6.76 0.88
N GLU A 3 -4.59 6.34 0.80
CA GLU A 3 -5.24 5.46 1.79
C GLU A 3 -4.47 4.17 2.03
N GLY A 4 -4.18 3.39 0.96
CA GLY A 4 -3.45 2.12 1.11
C GLY A 4 -2.04 2.28 1.68
N ILE A 5 -1.37 3.40 1.38
CA ILE A 5 -0.04 3.72 1.94
C ILE A 5 -0.17 4.12 3.41
N ARG A 6 -1.10 5.01 3.75
CA ARG A 6 -1.35 5.49 5.12
C ARG A 6 -1.67 4.33 6.05
N ASP A 7 -2.55 3.44 5.62
CA ASP A 7 -3.00 2.31 6.43
C ASP A 7 -1.84 1.32 6.65
N TYR A 8 -1.00 1.11 5.63
CA TYR A 8 0.22 0.31 5.75
C TYR A 8 1.23 0.92 6.74
N ILE A 9 1.53 2.21 6.61
CA ILE A 9 2.46 2.92 7.49
C ILE A 9 1.96 2.89 8.94
N THR A 10 0.66 3.10 9.14
CA THR A 10 0.05 3.06 10.47
C THR A 10 0.18 1.67 11.09
N LYS A 11 -0.10 0.61 10.31
CA LYS A 11 -0.01 -0.78 10.76
C LYS A 11 1.42 -1.21 11.09
N TYR A 12 2.40 -0.82 10.27
CA TYR A 12 3.78 -1.28 10.39
C TYR A 12 4.73 -0.21 10.93
N ASN A 13 4.22 0.83 11.59
CA ASN A 13 5.00 1.99 12.02
C ASN A 13 6.30 1.60 12.76
N ALA A 14 6.21 0.66 13.71
CA ALA A 14 7.36 0.18 14.49
C ALA A 14 8.41 -0.58 13.65
N TYR A 15 8.01 -1.19 12.54
CA TYR A 15 8.90 -1.90 11.63
C TYR A 15 9.52 -0.97 10.57
N LEU A 16 9.05 0.27 10.46
CA LEU A 16 9.50 1.25 9.45
C LEU A 16 10.55 2.24 10.00
N GLN A 17 10.75 2.30 11.32
CA GLN A 17 11.66 3.27 11.95
C GLN A 17 13.13 2.97 11.70
N GLN A 18 13.48 1.69 11.52
CA GLN A 18 14.87 1.24 11.44
C GLN A 18 15.01 0.02 10.54
N GLN A 19 16.21 -0.18 9.98
CA GLN A 19 16.47 -1.30 9.07
C GLN A 19 16.58 -2.66 9.79
N ILE A 20 17.06 -2.65 11.03
CA ILE A 20 17.25 -3.81 11.90
C ILE A 20 16.62 -3.46 13.26
N GLY A 21 15.92 -4.42 13.86
CA GLY A 21 15.23 -4.27 15.14
C GLY A 21 13.76 -3.92 14.96
N ASN A 22 12.89 -4.70 15.59
CA ASN A 22 11.44 -4.50 15.58
C ASN A 22 10.81 -5.13 16.84
N PRO A 23 9.47 -5.02 17.05
CA PRO A 23 8.81 -5.59 18.22
C PRO A 23 8.97 -7.11 18.40
N GLU A 24 9.41 -7.84 17.37
CA GLU A 24 9.65 -9.28 17.42
C GLU A 24 11.11 -9.62 17.77
N GLY A 25 12.03 -8.65 17.74
CA GLY A 25 13.43 -8.83 18.13
C GLY A 25 14.36 -7.70 17.66
N GLU A 26 15.39 -7.40 18.45
CA GLU A 26 16.34 -6.31 18.19
C GLU A 26 17.26 -6.56 16.99
N ASP A 27 17.53 -7.83 16.65
CA ASP A 27 18.41 -8.20 15.53
C ASP A 27 17.66 -8.54 14.22
N LEU A 28 16.33 -8.40 14.19
CA LEU A 28 15.51 -8.83 13.05
C LEU A 28 15.46 -7.77 11.93
N PRO A 29 15.58 -8.17 10.65
CA PRO A 29 15.60 -7.23 9.52
C PRO A 29 14.19 -6.80 9.07
N ASN A 30 14.03 -5.51 8.80
CA ASN A 30 12.76 -4.90 8.39
C ASN A 30 12.59 -4.70 6.88
N LYS A 31 13.50 -5.22 6.06
CA LYS A 31 13.50 -5.00 4.60
C LYS A 31 12.16 -5.30 3.93
N LYS A 32 11.47 -6.35 4.36
CA LYS A 32 10.14 -6.72 3.82
C LYS A 32 9.05 -5.68 4.10
N TYR A 33 9.26 -4.78 5.06
CA TYR A 33 8.31 -3.74 5.44
C TYR A 33 8.62 -2.40 4.79
N TYR A 34 9.88 -1.96 4.83
CA TYR A 34 10.25 -0.64 4.31
C TYR A 34 10.50 -0.63 2.80
N ASP A 35 10.52 -1.79 2.12
CA ASP A 35 10.66 -1.84 0.66
C ASP A 35 9.52 -1.03 0.00
N PRO A 36 9.84 0.04 -0.76
CA PRO A 36 8.82 0.90 -1.35
C PRO A 36 7.81 0.16 -2.21
N ARG A 37 8.22 -0.92 -2.87
CA ARG A 37 7.34 -1.72 -3.72
C ARG A 37 6.18 -2.30 -2.93
N LYS A 38 6.35 -2.53 -1.61
CA LYS A 38 5.30 -3.09 -0.77
C LYS A 38 4.16 -2.10 -0.56
N TYR A 39 4.45 -0.88 -0.09
CA TYR A 39 3.41 0.10 0.23
C TYR A 39 2.94 0.90 -0.99
N ILE A 40 3.81 1.15 -1.98
CA ILE A 40 3.40 1.77 -3.25
C ILE A 40 2.36 0.91 -3.96
N ARG A 41 2.53 -0.42 -3.94
CA ARG A 41 1.56 -1.35 -4.54
C ARG A 41 0.18 -1.23 -3.89
N LEU A 42 0.11 -1.13 -2.56
CA LEU A 42 -1.16 -0.91 -1.84
C LEU A 42 -1.79 0.44 -2.19
N GLY A 43 -0.96 1.47 -2.40
CA GLY A 43 -1.44 2.76 -2.90
C GLY A 43 -2.07 2.65 -4.30
N GLN A 44 -1.43 1.91 -5.20
CA GLN A 44 -1.98 1.63 -6.53
C GLN A 44 -3.29 0.83 -6.45
N GLU A 45 -3.37 -0.20 -5.60
CA GLU A 45 -4.57 -1.03 -5.43
C GLU A 45 -5.77 -0.20 -4.95
N THR A 46 -5.59 0.62 -3.91
CA THR A 46 -6.67 1.53 -3.45
C THR A 46 -7.05 2.57 -4.49
N PHE A 47 -6.10 3.01 -5.32
CA PHE A 47 -6.39 3.93 -6.42
C PHE A 47 -7.17 3.27 -7.55
N MET A 48 -6.83 2.03 -7.93
CA MET A 48 -7.57 1.25 -8.93
C MET A 48 -9.02 1.07 -8.52
N ILE A 49 -9.29 0.71 -7.26
CA ILE A 49 -10.67 0.59 -6.74
C ILE A 49 -11.45 1.89 -6.93
N ARG A 50 -10.84 3.04 -6.59
CA ARG A 50 -11.50 4.35 -6.78
C ARG A 50 -11.74 4.68 -8.25
N LEU A 51 -10.82 4.30 -9.13
CA LEU A 51 -10.97 4.48 -10.57
C LEU A 51 -12.07 3.59 -11.13
N GLU A 52 -12.11 2.30 -10.78
CA GLU A 52 -13.18 1.38 -11.20
C GLU A 52 -14.56 1.93 -10.87
N GLN A 53 -14.73 2.48 -9.66
CA GLN A 53 -15.96 3.19 -9.30
C GLN A 53 -16.25 4.38 -10.23
N ALA A 54 -15.25 5.24 -10.50
CA ALA A 54 -15.42 6.38 -11.40
C ALA A 54 -15.79 5.95 -12.84
N PHE A 55 -15.20 4.87 -13.36
CA PHE A 55 -15.57 4.32 -14.65
C PHE A 55 -17.01 3.80 -14.66
N GLY A 56 -17.46 3.16 -13.58
CA GLY A 56 -18.84 2.75 -13.39
C GLY A 56 -19.82 3.94 -13.38
N ASP A 57 -19.50 4.98 -12.62
CA ASP A 57 -20.31 6.22 -12.54
C ASP A 57 -20.44 6.93 -13.90
N LEU A 58 -19.41 6.82 -14.74
CA LEU A 58 -19.37 7.38 -16.09
C LEU A 58 -19.95 6.44 -17.17
N ASN A 59 -20.53 5.30 -16.78
CA ASN A 59 -21.01 4.26 -17.69
C ASN A 59 -19.96 3.82 -18.73
N ASN A 60 -18.68 3.80 -18.32
CA ASN A 60 -17.53 3.56 -19.20
C ASN A 60 -16.82 2.24 -18.86
N ILE A 61 -17.59 1.16 -18.74
CA ILE A 61 -17.08 -0.19 -18.47
C ILE A 61 -17.27 -1.04 -19.72
N ASN A 62 -16.23 -1.76 -20.16
CA ASN A 62 -16.26 -2.65 -21.34
C ASN A 62 -16.70 -1.96 -22.65
N THR A 63 -16.30 -0.70 -22.84
CA THR A 63 -16.68 0.11 -24.02
C THR A 63 -15.71 0.03 -25.19
N LEU A 64 -14.58 -0.67 -25.02
CA LEU A 64 -13.56 -0.88 -26.06
C LEU A 64 -13.83 -2.20 -26.80
N SER A 65 -13.80 -2.16 -28.14
CA SER A 65 -14.01 -3.28 -29.07
C SER A 65 -12.73 -3.99 -29.46
#